data_AF-A0A2P1PPT4-F1
#
_entry.id   AF-A0A2P1PPT4-F1
#
_cell.length_a   1.000
_cell.length_b   1.000
_cell.length_c   1.000
_cell.angle_alpha   90.00
_cell.angle_beta   90.00
_cell.angle_gamma   90.00
#
_symmetry.space_group_name_H-M   'P 1'
#
loop_
_entity.id
_entity.type
_entity.pdbx_description
1 polymer ?
#
loop_
_entity_poly.entity_id
_entity_poly.type
_entity_poly.pdbx_seq_one_letter_code
_entity_poly.pdbx_strand_id
1 'polypeptide(L)'
;MFSHVMVGSNDIERSKRFYDAVLAVVGAGEAVRNQSKTGHWRLFYRHDGTTFCVTEPINGEPAGFGNGGTIGFKCVSPEQVHQFHEVAVANGGTAIEDPPGLREAAVGSLYLAYVRDPDGNKLCALYRPPSPR
;
A
#
# COMPACT_ATOMS: atom_id res chain seq x y z
N MET A 1 8.26 -14.23 1.74
CA MET A 1 9.60 -13.90 2.29
C MET A 1 9.56 -12.76 3.30
N PHE A 2 8.73 -11.73 3.18
CA PHE A 2 8.68 -10.65 4.18
C PHE A 2 7.86 -11.02 5.41
N SER A 3 8.39 -10.74 6.62
CA SER A 3 7.62 -10.87 7.87
C SER A 3 6.69 -9.67 8.08
N HIS A 4 7.20 -8.48 7.78
CA HIS A 4 6.45 -7.23 7.81
C HIS A 4 7.11 -6.15 6.94
N VAL A 5 6.33 -5.14 6.60
CA VAL A 5 6.78 -3.91 5.92
C VAL A 5 6.23 -2.72 6.71
N MET A 6 7.03 -1.67 6.91
CA MET A 6 6.59 -0.45 7.58
C MET A 6 6.84 0.76 6.69
N VAL A 7 5.88 1.69 6.69
CA VAL A 7 6.05 3.04 6.12
C VAL A 7 5.84 4.09 7.21
N GLY A 8 6.54 5.22 7.07
CA GLY A 8 6.37 6.36 7.96
C GLY A 8 5.15 7.19 7.57
N SER A 9 4.50 7.83 8.55
CA SER A 9 3.49 8.85 8.31
C SER A 9 3.68 10.07 9.20
N ASN A 10 3.36 11.25 8.66
CA ASN A 10 3.31 12.51 9.41
C ASN A 10 1.93 12.79 10.04
N ASP A 11 0.91 11.98 9.72
CA ASP A 11 -0.43 12.06 10.31
C ASP A 11 -1.06 10.66 10.32
N ILE A 12 -1.04 10.01 11.49
CA ILE A 12 -1.52 8.64 11.66
C ILE A 12 -3.01 8.50 11.39
N GLU A 13 -3.83 9.49 11.73
CA GLU A 13 -5.28 9.38 11.51
C GLU A 13 -5.63 9.54 10.03
N ARG A 14 -4.96 10.46 9.33
CA ARG A 14 -5.08 10.60 7.88
C ARG A 14 -4.65 9.31 7.17
N SER A 15 -3.52 8.75 7.59
CA SER A 15 -3.04 7.49 7.02
C SER A 15 -3.93 6.31 7.36
N LYS A 16 -4.52 6.25 8.56
CA LYS A 16 -5.51 5.22 8.91
C LYS A 16 -6.68 5.24 7.94
N ARG A 17 -7.29 6.41 7.72
CA ARG A 17 -8.42 6.55 6.77
C ARG A 17 -8.05 6.09 5.37
N PHE A 18 -6.88 6.51 4.89
CA PHE A 18 -6.38 6.09 3.58
C PHE A 18 -6.16 4.57 3.50
N TYR A 19 -5.37 4.01 4.41
CA TYR A 19 -4.98 2.60 4.36
C TYR A 19 -6.12 1.63 4.72
N ASP A 20 -7.05 2.02 5.59
CA ASP A 20 -8.26 1.22 5.82
C ASP A 20 -9.07 1.07 4.53
N ALA A 21 -9.33 2.18 3.83
CA ALA A 21 -10.09 2.15 2.59
C ALA A 21 -9.37 1.34 1.50
N VAL A 22 -8.08 1.61 1.31
CA VAL A 22 -7.27 0.97 0.25
C VAL A 22 -7.06 -0.52 0.52
N LEU A 23 -6.71 -0.91 1.75
CA LEU A 23 -6.40 -2.31 2.06
C LEU A 23 -7.65 -3.17 2.21
N ALA A 24 -8.82 -2.58 2.48
CA ALA A 24 -10.09 -3.28 2.40
C ALA A 24 -10.36 -3.84 0.99
N VAL A 25 -9.90 -3.16 -0.08
CA VAL A 25 -10.04 -3.64 -1.47
C VAL A 25 -9.34 -4.97 -1.67
N VAL A 26 -8.20 -5.19 -1.02
CA VAL A 26 -7.44 -6.45 -1.08
C VAL A 26 -7.83 -7.43 0.03
N GLY A 27 -8.88 -7.15 0.79
CA GLY A 27 -9.44 -8.04 1.82
C GLY A 27 -8.76 -7.95 3.19
N ALA A 28 -7.92 -6.95 3.45
CA ALA A 28 -7.42 -6.69 4.79
C ALA A 28 -8.51 -6.05 5.65
N GLY A 29 -8.57 -6.44 6.94
CA GLY A 29 -9.41 -5.75 7.92
C GLY A 29 -8.83 -4.39 8.32
N GLU A 30 -9.58 -3.65 9.15
CA GLU A 30 -9.11 -2.40 9.73
C GLU A 30 -7.82 -2.56 10.55
N ALA A 31 -7.06 -1.47 10.65
CA ALA A 31 -5.85 -1.45 11.47
C ALA A 31 -6.13 -1.77 12.95
N VAL A 32 -5.28 -2.63 13.52
CA VAL A 32 -5.08 -2.66 14.97
C VAL A 32 -4.18 -1.50 15.35
N ARG A 33 -4.72 -0.56 16.13
CA ARG A 33 -3.98 0.59 16.65
C ARG A 33 -3.17 0.19 17.88
N ASN A 34 -1.92 0.64 17.93
CA ASN A 34 -1.02 0.40 19.06
C ASN A 34 -0.16 1.64 19.31
N GLN A 35 0.06 1.96 20.58
CA GLN A 35 1.05 2.95 20.99
C GLN A 35 2.29 2.22 21.51
N SER A 36 3.47 2.61 21.02
CA SER A 36 4.73 2.07 21.49
C SER A 36 5.05 2.57 22.90
N LYS A 37 6.00 1.92 23.58
CA LYS A 37 6.51 2.39 24.88
C LYS A 37 7.11 3.79 24.83
N THR A 38 7.52 4.25 23.66
CA THR A 38 8.09 5.59 23.43
C THR A 38 7.04 6.59 22.94
N GLY A 39 5.75 6.26 23.03
CA GLY A 39 4.63 7.17 22.73
C GLY A 39 4.19 7.21 21.27
N HIS A 40 4.95 6.59 20.35
CA HIS A 40 4.67 6.61 18.91
C HIS A 40 3.50 5.71 18.55
N TRP A 41 2.55 6.23 17.76
CA TRP A 41 1.43 5.48 17.23
C TRP A 41 1.82 4.61 16.04
N ARG A 42 1.20 3.44 15.99
CA ARG A 42 1.33 2.43 14.93
C ARG A 42 -0.02 1.86 14.55
N LEU A 43 -0.17 1.60 13.27
CA LEU A 43 -1.29 0.88 12.67
C LEU A 43 -0.75 -0.44 12.13
N PHE A 44 -1.42 -1.55 12.47
CA PHE A 44 -1.05 -2.88 11.99
C PHE A 44 -2.18 -3.48 11.17
N TYR A 45 -1.91 -3.70 9.89
CA TYR A 45 -2.76 -4.42 8.95
C TYR A 45 -2.23 -5.83 8.76
N ARG A 46 -3.03 -6.84 9.11
CA ARG A 46 -2.66 -8.25 9.01
C ARG A 46 -3.58 -8.94 8.00
N HIS A 47 -2.99 -9.56 7.00
CA HIS A 47 -3.72 -10.24 5.94
C HIS A 47 -2.82 -11.32 5.31
N ASP A 48 -3.37 -12.52 5.08
CA ASP A 48 -2.68 -13.64 4.42
C ASP A 48 -1.26 -13.92 4.95
N GLY A 49 -1.10 -13.91 6.28
CA GLY A 49 0.17 -14.19 6.95
C GLY A 49 1.24 -13.10 6.81
N THR A 50 0.90 -11.95 6.22
CA THR A 50 1.78 -10.78 6.09
C THR A 50 1.28 -9.63 6.96
N THR A 51 2.21 -8.79 7.45
CA THR A 51 1.87 -7.57 8.20
C THR A 51 2.38 -6.33 7.46
N PHE A 52 1.48 -5.38 7.20
CA PHE A 52 1.83 -4.03 6.76
C PHE A 52 1.58 -3.05 7.90
N CYS A 53 2.50 -2.12 8.09
CA CYS A 53 2.43 -1.15 9.19
C CYS A 53 2.58 0.28 8.70
N VAL A 54 1.87 1.17 9.38
CA VAL A 54 2.09 2.63 9.31
C VAL A 54 2.55 3.09 10.68
N THR A 55 3.59 3.90 10.76
CA THR A 55 4.18 4.33 12.04
C THR A 55 4.54 5.81 12.02
N GLU A 56 4.41 6.45 13.18
CA GLU A 56 5.18 7.67 13.45
C GLU A 56 6.66 7.28 13.49
N PRO A 57 7.57 8.04 12.84
CA PRO A 57 9.00 7.73 12.84
C PRO A 57 9.59 7.72 14.24
N ILE A 58 10.28 6.63 14.60
CA ILE A 58 10.78 6.42 15.97
C ILE A 58 11.89 7.39 16.39
N ASN A 59 12.57 8.01 15.42
CA ASN A 59 13.59 9.02 15.66
C ASN A 59 13.00 10.43 15.86
N GLY A 60 11.68 10.59 15.74
CA GLY A 60 10.98 11.86 15.90
C GLY A 60 11.16 12.84 14.73
N GLU A 61 11.86 12.45 13.66
CA GLU A 61 11.96 13.27 12.44
C GLU A 61 10.70 13.11 11.57
N PRO A 62 10.41 14.06 10.66
CA PRO A 62 9.31 13.92 9.72
C PRO A 62 9.42 12.62 8.91
N ALA A 63 8.29 11.97 8.67
CA ALA A 63 8.25 10.83 7.77
C ALA A 63 8.59 11.27 6.35
N GLY A 64 9.42 10.48 5.68
CA GLY A 64 9.74 10.64 4.26
C GLY A 64 9.55 9.33 3.52
N PHE A 65 9.49 9.42 2.19
CA PHE A 65 9.47 8.26 1.30
C PHE A 65 10.87 7.95 0.76
N GLY A 66 11.17 6.67 0.57
CA GLY A 66 12.41 6.26 -0.08
C GLY A 66 12.32 6.48 -1.60
N ASN A 67 13.22 7.25 -2.19
CA ASN A 67 13.33 7.31 -3.65
C ASN A 67 13.74 5.94 -4.21
N GLY A 68 12.97 5.40 -5.14
CA GLY A 68 13.07 4.01 -5.60
C GLY A 68 12.34 2.97 -4.74
N GLY A 69 11.84 3.35 -3.55
CA GLY A 69 11.01 2.49 -2.72
C GLY A 69 9.64 2.25 -3.36
N THR A 70 9.15 1.01 -3.33
CA THR A 70 7.81 0.65 -3.82
C THR A 70 7.28 -0.54 -3.05
N ILE A 71 6.06 -0.44 -2.52
CA ILE A 71 5.38 -1.54 -1.83
C ILE A 71 4.28 -2.10 -2.73
N GLY A 72 4.43 -3.35 -3.13
CA GLY A 72 3.47 -4.07 -3.98
C GLY A 72 2.46 -4.86 -3.19
N PHE A 73 1.17 -4.61 -3.42
CA PHE A 73 0.04 -5.36 -2.90
C PHE A 73 -0.49 -6.30 -3.97
N LYS A 74 -0.58 -7.58 -3.61
CA LYS A 74 -1.08 -8.62 -4.51
C LYS A 74 -2.60 -8.48 -4.66
N CYS A 75 -3.04 -8.37 -5.90
CA CYS A 75 -4.44 -8.43 -6.29
C CYS A 75 -4.76 -9.81 -6.90
N VAL A 76 -6.05 -10.13 -6.97
CA VAL A 76 -6.58 -11.41 -7.50
C VAL A 76 -7.23 -11.27 -8.88
N SER A 77 -7.44 -10.04 -9.36
CA SER A 77 -7.95 -9.77 -10.71
C SER A 77 -7.54 -8.37 -11.22
N PRO A 78 -7.67 -8.11 -12.54
CA PRO A 78 -7.49 -6.76 -13.10
C PRO A 78 -8.45 -5.75 -12.46
N GLU A 79 -9.71 -6.12 -12.24
CA GLU A 79 -10.72 -5.24 -11.65
C GLU A 79 -10.34 -4.79 -10.24
N GLN A 80 -9.74 -5.68 -9.44
CA GLN A 80 -9.25 -5.32 -8.11
C GLN A 80 -8.06 -4.33 -8.18
N VAL A 81 -7.22 -4.41 -9.22
CA VAL A 81 -6.14 -3.43 -9.46
C VAL A 81 -6.73 -2.05 -9.77
N HIS A 82 -7.76 -1.98 -10.61
CA HIS A 82 -8.48 -0.74 -10.90
C HIS A 82 -9.16 -0.18 -9.64
N GLN A 83 -9.89 -1.02 -8.90
CA GLN A 83 -10.56 -0.61 -7.67
C GLN A 83 -9.58 -0.10 -6.62
N PHE A 84 -8.42 -0.75 -6.46
CA PHE A 84 -7.38 -0.28 -5.54
C PHE A 84 -6.94 1.14 -5.89
N HIS A 85 -6.69 1.38 -7.18
CA HIS A 85 -6.25 2.69 -7.67
C HIS A 85 -7.32 3.77 -7.45
N GLU A 86 -8.57 3.50 -7.84
CA GLU A 86 -9.69 4.43 -7.68
C GLU A 86 -9.93 4.78 -6.21
N VAL A 87 -9.97 3.77 -5.33
CA VAL A 87 -10.16 3.97 -3.89
C VAL A 87 -9.00 4.74 -3.28
N ALA A 88 -7.76 4.45 -3.68
CA ALA A 88 -6.60 5.19 -3.20
C ALA A 88 -6.68 6.67 -3.58
N VAL A 89 -6.97 6.99 -4.84
CA VAL A 89 -7.11 8.39 -5.29
C VAL A 89 -8.26 9.09 -4.58
N ALA A 90 -9.42 8.42 -4.43
CA ALA A 90 -10.58 8.99 -3.74
C ALA A 90 -10.33 9.29 -2.25
N ASN A 91 -9.38 8.60 -1.60
CA ASN A 91 -9.07 8.75 -0.18
C ASN A 91 -7.77 9.54 0.09
N GLY A 92 -7.32 10.35 -0.87
CA GLY A 92 -6.20 11.28 -0.70
C GLY A 92 -4.85 10.78 -1.21
N GLY A 93 -4.84 9.63 -1.90
CA GLY A 93 -3.68 9.21 -2.68
C GLY A 93 -3.54 10.00 -3.97
N THR A 94 -2.35 9.95 -4.57
CA THR A 94 -2.06 10.61 -5.85
C THR A 94 -1.76 9.55 -6.91
N ALA A 95 -2.52 9.55 -8.01
CA ALA A 95 -2.22 8.73 -9.18
C ALA A 95 -0.84 9.11 -9.77
N ILE A 96 -0.04 8.12 -10.12
CA ILE A 96 1.29 8.32 -10.72
C ILE A 96 1.54 7.29 -11.83
N GLU A 97 2.50 7.59 -12.71
CA GLU A 97 2.80 6.78 -13.90
C GLU A 97 1.61 6.64 -14.86
N ASP A 98 1.69 5.63 -15.73
CA ASP A 98 0.61 5.24 -16.63
C ASP A 98 -0.61 4.72 -15.83
N PRO A 99 -1.83 4.95 -16.36
CA PRO A 99 -3.06 4.44 -15.76
C PRO A 99 -3.04 2.92 -15.49
N PRO A 100 -3.94 2.42 -14.62
CA PRO A 100 -4.10 0.98 -14.37
C PRO A 100 -4.24 0.20 -15.68
N GLY A 101 -3.44 -0.85 -15.87
CA GLY A 101 -3.43 -1.59 -17.13
C GLY A 101 -2.44 -2.74 -17.20
N LEU A 102 -2.58 -3.53 -18.27
CA LEU A 102 -1.67 -4.62 -18.61
C LEU A 102 -0.34 -4.07 -19.12
N ARG A 103 0.76 -4.58 -18.57
CA ARG A 103 2.13 -4.29 -19.00
C ARG A 103 2.81 -5.60 -19.37
N GLU A 104 3.38 -5.64 -20.56
CA GLU A 104 4.23 -6.74 -21.01
C GLU A 104 5.66 -6.51 -20.51
N ALA A 105 6.20 -7.49 -19.79
CA ALA A 105 7.57 -7.46 -19.29
C ALA A 105 8.30 -8.76 -19.63
N ALA A 106 9.64 -8.75 -19.56
CA ALA A 106 10.44 -9.97 -19.77
C ALA A 106 10.07 -11.13 -18.82
N VAL A 107 9.40 -10.81 -17.71
CA VAL A 107 8.92 -11.76 -16.69
C VAL A 107 7.44 -12.18 -16.89
N GLY A 108 6.85 -11.86 -18.04
CA GLY A 108 5.45 -12.10 -18.38
C GLY A 108 4.55 -10.89 -18.17
N SER A 109 3.28 -11.04 -18.53
CA SER A 109 2.29 -9.97 -18.44
C SER A 109 1.90 -9.69 -16.99
N LEU A 110 1.76 -8.41 -16.63
CA LEU A 110 1.37 -7.94 -15.30
C LEU A 110 0.31 -6.84 -15.43
N TYR A 111 -0.79 -6.95 -14.69
CA TYR A 111 -1.72 -5.84 -14.49
C TYR A 111 -1.25 -5.01 -13.31
N LEU A 112 -0.97 -3.73 -13.55
CA LEU A 112 -0.38 -2.84 -12.56
C LEU A 112 -1.14 -1.53 -12.45
N ALA A 113 -1.18 -0.98 -11.24
CA ALA A 113 -1.53 0.41 -10.97
C ALA A 113 -0.61 0.97 -9.89
N TYR A 114 -0.33 2.28 -9.96
CA TYR A 114 0.57 2.95 -9.03
C TYR A 114 -0.06 4.22 -8.46
N VAL A 115 0.12 4.40 -7.15
CA VAL A 115 -0.29 5.61 -6.44
C VAL A 115 0.79 5.99 -5.43
N ARG A 116 0.79 7.24 -4.99
CA ARG A 116 1.42 7.63 -3.72
C ARG A 116 0.37 7.73 -2.63
N ASP A 117 0.73 7.28 -1.44
CA ASP A 117 -0.04 7.58 -0.23
C ASP A 117 0.07 9.08 0.13
N PRO A 118 -0.67 9.55 1.16
CA PRO A 118 -0.62 10.95 1.60
C PRO A 118 0.75 11.46 2.09
N ASP A 119 1.70 10.57 2.38
CA ASP A 119 3.08 10.88 2.81
C ASP A 119 4.11 10.65 1.69
N GLY A 120 3.65 10.30 0.49
CA GLY A 120 4.47 10.13 -0.70
C GLY A 120 5.04 8.71 -0.89
N ASN A 121 4.74 7.75 -0.02
CA ASN A 121 5.16 6.36 -0.19
C ASN A 121 4.53 5.79 -1.47
N LYS A 122 5.35 5.23 -2.35
CA LYS A 122 4.88 4.64 -3.61
C LYS A 122 4.30 3.25 -3.38
N LEU A 123 3.03 3.07 -3.74
CA LEU A 123 2.30 1.82 -3.64
C LEU A 123 1.99 1.29 -5.04
N CYS A 124 1.94 -0.03 -5.15
CA CYS A 124 1.65 -0.73 -6.39
C CYS A 124 0.56 -1.77 -6.14
N ALA A 125 -0.51 -1.76 -6.92
CA ALA A 125 -1.42 -2.88 -7.02
C ALA A 125 -0.95 -3.77 -8.17
N LEU A 126 -0.80 -5.07 -7.90
CA LEU A 126 -0.24 -6.02 -8.87
C LEU A 126 -1.11 -7.27 -8.98
N TYR A 127 -1.56 -7.55 -10.20
CA TYR A 127 -2.14 -8.83 -10.57
C TYR A 127 -1.28 -9.49 -11.64
N ARG A 128 -0.92 -10.76 -11.45
CA ARG A 128 -0.27 -11.57 -12.48
C ARG A 128 -1.30 -12.54 -13.05
N PRO A 129 -1.73 -12.35 -14.31
CA PRO A 129 -2.56 -13.33 -15.00
C PRO A 129 -1.88 -14.70 -15.03
N PRO A 130 -2.65 -15.80 -14.97
CA PRO A 130 -2.08 -17.11 -15.23
C PRO A 130 -1.48 -17.14 -16.64
N SER A 131 -0.27 -17.69 -16.77
CA SER A 131 0.32 -17.92 -18.09
C SER A 131 -0.62 -18.80 -18.93
N PRO A 132 -0.86 -18.48 -20.21
CA PRO A 132 -1.55 -19.41 -21.09
C PRO A 132 -0.78 -20.75 -21.07
N ARG A 133 -1.51 -21.84 -20.82
CA ARG A 133 -0.97 -23.20 -20.90
C ARG A 133 -0.61 -23.56 -22.33
#